data_AF-A0A1G2ZLB0-F1
#
_entry.id   AF-A0A1G2ZLB0-F1
#
_cell.length_a   1.000
_cell.length_b   1.000
_cell.length_c   1.000
_cell.angle_alpha   90.00
_cell.angle_beta   90.00
_cell.angle_gamma   90.00
#
_symmetry.space_group_name_H-M   'P 1'
#
loop_
_entity.id
_entity.type
_entity.pdbx_description
1 polymer ?
#
loop_
_entity_poly.entity_id
_entity_poly.type
_entity_poly.pdbx_seq_one_letter_code
_entity_poly.pdbx_strand_id
1 'polypeptide(L)'
;MGFKIIHGSQQKLWAPITYQDTIYVGQIVKCQTDEGVIPFGAAAGVADTTALGIPLGVVVGTNNRNPLFNTTYNTQYITDASPLASTTEFIGVEGPWNKGEQRAMVQIELITPETILRGQLFKTTFGVAMDVGTVTTGDTNGVSCTTGTLVASTAQLATLFFRSGANRGAYRVLDNTSATAQTWDTPTYAAVAVGDTCVKAPIRYLGPAYADFDAESMFIDAAATYATNYHVIDVIRLDLSVPGGEYVDFKFNADHFCLKRA
;
A
#
# COMPACT_ATOMS: atom_id res chain seq x y z
N MET A 1 3.60 6.37 -10.57
CA MET A 1 2.79 6.57 -9.35
C MET A 1 2.92 5.31 -8.51
N GLY A 2 3.15 5.42 -7.20
CA GLY A 2 3.41 4.28 -6.30
C GLY A 2 3.59 4.78 -4.87
N PHE A 3 4.17 3.96 -3.99
CA PHE A 3 4.54 4.41 -2.65
C PHE A 3 5.55 5.54 -2.71
N LYS A 4 5.52 6.39 -1.69
CA LYS A 4 6.53 7.44 -1.48
C LYS A 4 6.77 7.66 0.00
N ILE A 5 8.00 8.01 0.34
CA ILE A 5 8.34 8.45 1.69
C ILE A 5 7.91 9.91 1.82
N ILE A 6 7.15 10.21 2.87
CA ILE A 6 6.71 11.57 3.19
C ILE A 6 7.42 12.13 4.43
N HIS A 7 8.04 11.26 5.25
CA HIS A 7 8.81 11.64 6.41
C HIS A 7 9.80 10.54 6.83
N GLY A 8 10.96 10.92 7.38
CA GLY A 8 11.85 9.98 8.08
C GLY A 8 12.72 9.10 7.17
N SER A 9 13.08 9.58 5.98
CA SER A 9 14.08 8.92 5.14
C SER A 9 15.47 9.01 5.76
N GLN A 10 16.16 7.88 5.84
CA GLN A 10 17.51 7.83 6.42
C GLN A 10 18.60 8.13 5.40
N GLN A 11 18.58 7.43 4.27
CA GLN A 11 19.60 7.50 3.23
C GLN A 11 19.08 6.88 1.93
N LYS A 12 19.76 7.22 0.83
CA LYS A 12 19.58 6.55 -0.45
C LYS A 12 20.72 5.55 -0.68
N LEU A 13 20.40 4.42 -1.29
CA LEU A 13 21.35 3.36 -1.60
C LEU A 13 21.09 2.85 -3.02
N TRP A 14 22.16 2.64 -3.78
CA TRP A 14 22.08 1.86 -5.01
C TRP A 14 22.17 0.38 -4.69
N ALA A 15 21.22 -0.40 -5.18
CA ALA A 15 21.22 -1.85 -5.05
C ALA A 15 21.04 -2.50 -6.42
N PRO A 16 21.68 -3.66 -6.65
CA PRO A 16 21.40 -4.46 -7.83
C PRO A 16 19.98 -5.03 -7.72
N ILE A 17 19.37 -5.33 -8.85
CA ILE A 17 18.10 -6.09 -8.88
C ILE A 17 18.41 -7.58 -9.06
N THR A 18 17.53 -8.45 -8.58
CA THR A 18 17.69 -9.88 -8.83
C THR A 18 17.46 -10.20 -10.31
N TYR A 19 18.16 -11.21 -10.84
CA TYR A 19 18.14 -11.51 -12.26
C TYR A 19 16.74 -11.80 -12.78
N GLN A 20 16.43 -11.24 -13.96
CA GLN A 20 15.13 -11.35 -14.65
C GLN A 20 13.95 -10.67 -13.96
N ASP A 21 14.13 -10.11 -12.77
CA ASP A 21 13.08 -9.33 -12.11
C ASP A 21 12.93 -7.95 -12.75
N THR A 22 11.70 -7.44 -12.65
CA THR A 22 11.35 -6.09 -13.10
C THR A 22 10.99 -5.25 -11.88
N ILE A 23 11.67 -4.12 -11.72
CA ILE A 23 11.50 -3.21 -10.59
C ILE A 23 10.98 -1.86 -11.07
N TYR A 24 10.02 -1.30 -10.33
CA TYR A 24 9.32 -0.06 -10.65
C TYR A 24 9.66 1.06 -9.67
N VAL A 25 9.72 2.30 -10.15
CA VAL A 25 9.82 3.47 -9.26
C VAL A 25 8.51 3.65 -8.49
N GLY A 26 8.60 3.75 -7.17
CA GLY A 26 7.49 3.75 -6.22
C GLY A 26 7.16 2.39 -5.62
N GLN A 27 7.92 1.34 -5.96
CA GLN A 27 7.78 0.00 -5.41
C GLN A 27 8.43 -0.11 -4.03
N ILE A 28 7.78 -0.81 -3.09
CA ILE A 28 8.44 -1.28 -1.87
C ILE A 28 9.22 -2.55 -2.23
N VAL A 29 10.50 -2.59 -1.85
CA VAL A 29 11.40 -3.72 -2.15
C VAL A 29 11.96 -4.36 -0.89
N LYS A 30 12.41 -5.61 -1.01
CA LYS A 30 13.21 -6.33 -0.01
C LYS A 30 14.51 -6.83 -0.62
N CYS A 31 15.50 -7.09 0.22
CA CYS A 31 16.76 -7.71 -0.19
C CYS A 31 16.62 -9.24 -0.19
N GLN A 32 17.22 -9.91 -1.17
CA GLN A 32 17.35 -11.37 -1.21
C GLN A 32 18.61 -11.84 -0.49
N THR A 33 18.67 -13.14 -0.15
CA THR A 33 19.87 -13.77 0.40
C THR A 33 21.04 -13.77 -0.59
N ASP A 34 20.73 -13.85 -1.88
CA ASP A 34 21.69 -14.05 -2.97
C ASP A 34 22.12 -12.72 -3.64
N GLU A 35 21.98 -11.62 -2.89
CA GLU A 35 22.17 -10.23 -3.33
C GLU A 35 21.04 -9.69 -4.22
N GLY A 36 20.87 -8.37 -4.13
CA GLY A 36 19.91 -7.62 -4.92
C GLY A 36 18.51 -7.57 -4.35
N VAL A 37 17.67 -6.79 -5.03
CA VAL A 37 16.33 -6.48 -4.58
C VAL A 37 15.26 -7.04 -5.47
N ILE A 38 14.16 -7.42 -4.82
CA ILE A 38 12.92 -7.89 -5.45
C ILE A 38 11.73 -7.11 -4.89
N PRO A 39 10.55 -7.20 -5.54
CA PRO A 39 9.32 -6.66 -4.96
C PRO A 39 9.11 -7.22 -3.54
N PHE A 40 8.65 -6.37 -2.62
CA PHE A 40 8.32 -6.81 -1.27
C PHE A 40 7.26 -7.93 -1.29
N GLY A 41 6.29 -7.77 -2.20
CA GLY A 41 5.21 -8.69 -2.48
C GLY A 41 3.94 -8.40 -1.67
N ALA A 42 2.91 -9.17 -1.98
CA ALA A 42 1.76 -9.36 -1.09
C ALA A 42 2.20 -10.21 0.12
N ALA A 43 1.53 -10.02 1.26
CA ALA A 43 1.78 -10.79 2.46
C ALA A 43 1.45 -12.27 2.25
N ALA A 44 2.21 -13.15 2.90
CA ALA A 44 1.87 -14.57 3.01
C ALA A 44 1.67 -14.94 4.49
N GLY A 45 0.43 -15.31 4.82
CA GLY A 45 0.02 -15.59 6.19
C GLY A 45 -0.19 -14.34 7.05
N VAL A 46 -0.63 -14.59 8.28
CA VAL A 46 -0.94 -13.55 9.26
C VAL A 46 0.33 -12.78 9.57
N ALA A 47 0.30 -11.45 9.40
CA ALA A 47 1.45 -10.59 9.65
C ALA A 47 2.70 -11.05 8.86
N ASP A 48 2.51 -11.52 7.63
CA ASP A 48 3.56 -12.04 6.74
C ASP A 48 4.46 -13.12 7.37
N THR A 49 3.91 -13.95 8.26
CA THR A 49 4.66 -15.01 8.97
C THR A 49 5.10 -16.17 8.09
N THR A 50 4.68 -16.23 6.82
CA THR A 50 5.12 -17.28 5.88
C THR A 50 6.24 -16.80 4.96
N ALA A 51 6.14 -15.61 4.36
CA ALA A 51 7.20 -15.10 3.49
C ALA A 51 8.32 -14.40 4.25
N LEU A 52 8.05 -13.91 5.47
CA LEU A 52 9.03 -13.28 6.36
C LEU A 52 9.76 -12.11 5.69
N GLY A 53 9.02 -11.35 4.87
CA GLY A 53 9.55 -10.20 4.17
C GLY A 53 9.94 -9.10 5.14
N ILE A 54 11.19 -8.66 5.06
CA ILE A 54 11.64 -7.42 5.73
C ILE A 54 11.71 -6.33 4.66
N PRO A 55 10.90 -5.25 4.78
CA PRO A 55 10.91 -4.20 3.78
C PRO A 55 12.20 -3.38 3.92
N LEU A 56 12.90 -3.18 2.80
CA LEU A 56 14.18 -2.46 2.75
C LEU A 56 13.97 -0.97 2.49
N GLY A 57 13.10 -0.64 1.53
CA GLY A 57 12.86 0.74 1.15
C GLY A 57 11.95 0.90 -0.05
N VAL A 58 11.84 2.14 -0.52
CA VAL A 58 11.05 2.51 -1.71
C VAL A 58 11.99 2.87 -2.86
N VAL A 59 11.74 2.34 -4.04
CA VAL A 59 12.52 2.65 -5.24
C VAL A 59 12.21 4.06 -5.71
N VAL A 60 13.25 4.88 -5.87
CA VAL A 60 13.15 6.29 -6.28
C VAL A 60 13.82 6.59 -7.62
N GLY A 61 14.58 5.64 -8.18
CA GLY A 61 15.25 5.82 -9.46
C GLY A 61 15.84 4.52 -10.02
N THR A 62 16.25 4.57 -11.29
CA THR A 62 16.92 3.47 -12.01
C THR A 62 18.18 3.99 -12.69
N ASN A 63 19.13 3.11 -13.04
CA ASN A 63 20.33 3.48 -13.79
C ASN A 63 20.17 3.44 -15.32
N ASN A 64 18.93 3.34 -15.82
CA ASN A 64 18.68 3.36 -17.27
C ASN A 64 19.09 4.71 -17.88
N ARG A 65 20.08 4.69 -18.79
CA ARG A 65 20.49 5.89 -19.55
C ARG A 65 19.31 6.51 -20.33
N ASN A 66 18.47 5.65 -20.88
CA ASN A 66 17.22 6.02 -21.53
C ASN A 66 16.07 5.44 -20.69
N PRO A 67 15.33 6.27 -19.93
CA PRO A 67 14.29 5.78 -19.04
C PRO A 67 13.22 4.97 -19.79
N LEU A 68 12.92 3.77 -19.28
CA LEU A 68 11.79 2.97 -19.73
C LEU A 68 10.56 3.31 -18.90
N PHE A 69 9.38 3.22 -19.52
CA PHE A 69 8.13 3.60 -18.88
C PHE A 69 7.09 2.48 -18.96
N ASN A 70 6.50 2.15 -17.82
CA ASN A 70 5.43 1.17 -17.70
C ASN A 70 4.08 1.88 -17.72
N THR A 71 3.19 1.46 -18.62
CA THR A 71 1.87 2.06 -18.80
C THR A 71 0.85 1.61 -17.75
N THR A 72 1.03 0.44 -17.15
CA THR A 72 0.15 -0.10 -16.09
C THR A 72 0.26 0.74 -14.82
N TYR A 73 1.49 1.00 -14.36
CA TYR A 73 1.79 1.72 -13.12
C TYR A 73 2.12 3.21 -13.32
N ASN A 74 2.17 3.65 -14.59
CA ASN A 74 2.51 5.00 -14.99
C ASN A 74 3.80 5.49 -14.28
N THR A 75 4.86 4.71 -14.42
CA THR A 75 6.13 4.92 -13.71
C THR A 75 7.32 4.36 -14.49
N GLN A 76 8.52 4.78 -14.11
CA GLN A 76 9.74 4.23 -14.68
C GLN A 76 10.01 2.83 -14.14
N TYR A 77 10.62 1.99 -14.95
CA TYR A 77 11.01 0.65 -14.54
C TYR A 77 12.38 0.27 -15.08
N ILE A 78 12.94 -0.79 -14.53
CA ILE A 78 14.12 -1.46 -15.03
C ILE A 78 13.97 -2.97 -14.85
N THR A 79 14.50 -3.73 -15.80
CA THR A 79 14.56 -5.19 -15.76
C THR A 79 16.01 -5.57 -15.97
N ASP A 80 16.52 -6.53 -15.20
CA ASP A 80 17.86 -7.04 -15.48
C ASP A 80 17.78 -8.11 -16.55
N ALA A 81 18.76 -8.09 -17.42
CA ALA A 81 18.97 -9.19 -18.32
C ALA A 81 19.61 -10.38 -17.56
N SER A 82 20.04 -11.38 -18.32
CA SER A 82 20.94 -12.42 -17.81
C SER A 82 22.23 -11.80 -17.22
N PRO A 83 22.86 -12.43 -16.21
CA PRO A 83 24.06 -11.95 -15.52
C PRO A 83 25.23 -11.51 -16.40
N LEU A 84 25.30 -12.01 -17.64
CA LEU A 84 26.38 -11.72 -18.59
C LEU A 84 25.90 -10.95 -19.84
N ALA A 85 24.62 -10.56 -19.88
CA ALA A 85 24.01 -9.90 -21.03
C ALA A 85 23.40 -8.54 -20.70
N SER A 86 23.54 -8.06 -19.46
CA SER A 86 23.02 -6.74 -19.09
C SER A 86 23.75 -5.67 -19.89
N THR A 87 23.01 -4.91 -20.71
CA THR A 87 23.59 -3.78 -21.46
C THR A 87 23.54 -2.47 -20.67
N THR A 88 22.96 -2.51 -19.46
CA THR A 88 22.73 -1.33 -18.64
C THR A 88 23.97 -1.00 -17.83
N GLU A 89 24.53 0.18 -18.09
CA GLU A 89 25.75 0.65 -17.43
C GLU A 89 25.42 1.27 -16.07
N PHE A 90 26.08 0.83 -15.00
CA PHE A 90 25.98 1.50 -13.72
C PHE A 90 26.69 2.86 -13.75
N ILE A 91 25.89 3.91 -13.54
CA ILE A 91 26.35 5.31 -13.58
C ILE A 91 26.71 5.87 -12.20
N GLY A 92 26.37 5.16 -11.12
CA GLY A 92 26.63 5.58 -9.75
C GLY A 92 28.08 5.32 -9.31
N VAL A 93 28.39 5.73 -8.09
CA VAL A 93 29.72 5.58 -7.46
C VAL A 93 29.62 5.09 -6.01
N GLU A 94 28.43 4.68 -5.60
CA GLU A 94 28.10 4.35 -4.21
C GLU A 94 27.88 2.83 -4.07
N GLY A 95 28.70 2.19 -3.23
CA GLY A 95 28.64 0.75 -2.95
C GLY A 95 29.83 -0.05 -3.52
N PRO A 96 29.84 -1.38 -3.37
CA PRO A 96 30.88 -2.28 -3.88
C PRO A 96 30.98 -2.35 -5.42
N TRP A 97 30.05 -1.77 -6.17
CA TRP A 97 29.99 -1.88 -7.63
C TRP A 97 30.76 -0.78 -8.33
N ASN A 98 31.49 -1.16 -9.38
CA ASN A 98 32.27 -0.21 -10.14
C ASN A 98 31.38 0.57 -11.10
N LYS A 99 31.62 1.88 -11.21
CA LYS A 99 31.06 2.67 -12.30
C LYS A 99 31.44 2.05 -13.64
N GLY A 100 30.48 1.91 -14.54
CA GLY A 100 30.66 1.24 -15.83
C GLY A 100 30.35 -0.25 -15.84
N GLU A 101 30.14 -0.87 -14.67
CA GLU A 101 29.72 -2.27 -14.60
C GLU A 101 28.37 -2.46 -15.28
N GLN A 102 28.27 -3.50 -16.09
CA GLN A 102 27.08 -3.87 -16.84
C GLN A 102 26.09 -4.62 -15.94
N ARG A 103 25.24 -3.86 -15.25
CA ARG A 103 24.25 -4.39 -14.32
C ARG A 103 23.08 -3.42 -14.16
N ALA A 104 21.86 -3.96 -14.12
CA ALA A 104 20.69 -3.17 -13.75
C ALA A 104 20.69 -2.87 -12.24
N MET A 105 20.48 -1.60 -11.90
CA MET A 105 20.43 -1.15 -10.51
C MET A 105 19.29 -0.16 -10.28
N VAL A 106 18.82 -0.15 -9.04
CA VAL A 106 17.81 0.79 -8.57
C VAL A 106 18.35 1.60 -7.41
N GLN A 107 17.94 2.86 -7.36
CA GLN A 107 18.16 3.71 -6.20
C GLN A 107 16.97 3.54 -5.27
N ILE A 108 17.24 3.15 -4.03
CA ILE A 108 16.26 2.90 -3.00
C ILE A 108 16.44 3.94 -1.91
N GLU A 109 15.34 4.50 -1.46
CA GLU A 109 15.29 5.31 -0.25
C GLU A 109 14.91 4.39 0.92
N LEU A 110 15.84 4.23 1.87
CA LEU A 110 15.69 3.25 2.95
C LEU A 110 14.60 3.66 3.94
N ILE A 111 13.88 2.66 4.43
CA ILE A 111 12.82 2.85 5.42
C ILE A 111 13.20 2.17 6.75
N THR A 112 12.64 2.69 7.82
CA THR A 112 12.73 2.14 9.18
C THR A 112 11.35 2.15 9.84
N PRO A 113 11.20 1.63 11.08
CA PRO A 113 9.94 1.73 11.81
C PRO A 113 9.40 3.16 12.00
N GLU A 114 10.23 4.19 11.83
CA GLU A 114 9.84 5.59 11.99
C GLU A 114 9.49 6.27 10.67
N THR A 115 9.83 5.65 9.54
CA THR A 115 9.59 6.21 8.22
C THR A 115 8.10 6.16 7.88
N ILE A 116 7.54 7.31 7.48
CA ILE A 116 6.14 7.41 7.08
C ILE A 116 6.06 7.35 5.56
N LEU A 117 5.30 6.38 5.09
CA LEU A 117 4.99 6.10 3.69
C LEU A 117 3.58 6.61 3.36
N ARG A 118 3.40 7.12 2.14
CA ARG A 118 2.08 7.28 1.54
C ARG A 118 1.86 6.17 0.51
N GLY A 119 0.80 5.39 0.70
CA GLY A 119 0.29 4.43 -0.28
C GLY A 119 -1.05 4.85 -0.84
N GLN A 120 -1.27 4.65 -2.14
CA GLN A 120 -2.59 4.77 -2.75
C GLN A 120 -3.41 3.52 -2.45
N LEU A 121 -4.72 3.70 -2.30
CA LEU A 121 -5.69 2.63 -2.09
C LEU A 121 -6.44 2.40 -3.41
N PHE A 122 -6.24 1.24 -4.02
CA PHE A 122 -6.96 0.85 -5.24
C PHE A 122 -7.72 -0.45 -5.04
N LYS A 123 -8.74 -0.66 -5.86
CA LYS A 123 -9.53 -1.90 -5.87
C LYS A 123 -8.86 -2.92 -6.80
N THR A 124 -8.11 -3.87 -6.25
CA THR A 124 -7.52 -5.04 -6.96
C THR A 124 -6.53 -4.74 -8.08
N THR A 125 -6.68 -3.63 -8.78
CA THR A 125 -5.92 -3.23 -9.97
C THR A 125 -5.49 -1.78 -9.81
N PHE A 126 -4.26 -1.51 -10.22
CA PHE A 126 -3.68 -0.18 -10.13
C PHE A 126 -4.54 0.88 -10.84
N GLY A 127 -4.77 2.01 -10.17
CA GLY A 127 -5.54 3.14 -10.70
C GLY A 127 -7.06 2.96 -10.68
N VAL A 128 -7.58 1.79 -10.26
CA VAL A 128 -9.01 1.56 -10.13
C VAL A 128 -9.48 2.04 -8.75
N ALA A 129 -10.41 2.99 -8.74
CA ALA A 129 -10.98 3.54 -7.51
C ALA A 129 -11.72 2.46 -6.68
N MET A 130 -11.82 2.71 -5.39
CA MET A 130 -12.60 1.87 -4.47
C MET A 130 -14.10 1.91 -4.80
N ASP A 131 -14.80 0.84 -4.43
CA ASP A 131 -16.25 0.74 -4.62
C ASP A 131 -17.02 1.78 -3.81
N VAL A 132 -18.04 2.37 -4.44
CA VAL A 132 -18.97 3.30 -3.79
C VAL A 132 -20.27 2.58 -3.46
N GLY A 133 -20.59 2.55 -2.17
CA GLY A 133 -21.84 2.02 -1.66
C GLY A 133 -22.90 3.11 -1.66
N THR A 134 -24.09 2.78 -2.15
CA THR A 134 -25.28 3.63 -1.93
C THR A 134 -26.06 3.05 -0.77
N VAL A 135 -26.47 3.90 0.18
CA VAL A 135 -27.29 3.52 1.32
C VAL A 135 -28.69 3.13 0.82
N THR A 136 -29.07 1.88 1.06
CA THR A 136 -30.41 1.34 0.74
C THR A 136 -31.34 1.38 1.96
N THR A 137 -30.77 1.34 3.16
CA THR A 137 -31.51 1.47 4.43
C THR A 137 -30.75 2.44 5.34
N GLY A 138 -31.37 3.58 5.65
CA GLY A 138 -30.84 4.57 6.56
C GLY A 138 -31.02 4.21 8.03
N ASP A 139 -30.48 5.05 8.91
CA ASP A 139 -30.64 4.93 10.37
C ASP A 139 -30.86 6.31 10.98
N THR A 140 -31.98 6.46 11.70
CA THR A 140 -32.34 7.70 12.37
C THR A 140 -31.42 8.05 13.54
N ASN A 141 -30.75 7.05 14.13
CA ASN A 141 -29.79 7.25 15.22
C ASN A 141 -28.39 7.59 14.70
N GLY A 142 -28.13 7.41 13.41
CA GLY A 142 -26.84 7.69 12.79
C GLY A 142 -25.71 6.78 13.25
N VAL A 143 -26.01 5.56 13.72
CA VAL A 143 -25.02 4.57 14.19
C VAL A 143 -24.86 3.38 13.23
N SER A 144 -25.64 3.37 12.15
CA SER A 144 -25.61 2.31 11.17
C SER A 144 -26.14 2.75 9.80
N CYS A 145 -25.95 1.90 8.80
CA CYS A 145 -26.70 1.92 7.56
C CYS A 145 -26.60 0.56 6.85
N THR A 146 -27.49 0.29 5.89
CA THR A 146 -27.30 -0.79 4.93
C THR A 146 -26.98 -0.20 3.57
N THR A 147 -26.00 -0.79 2.89
CA THR A 147 -25.47 -0.38 1.59
C THR A 147 -25.51 -1.54 0.60
N GLY A 148 -25.31 -1.24 -0.69
CA GLY A 148 -24.85 -2.26 -1.64
C GLY A 148 -23.53 -2.92 -1.18
N THR A 149 -23.12 -4.00 -1.85
CA THR A 149 -21.92 -4.74 -1.49
C THR A 149 -20.67 -3.86 -1.58
N LEU A 150 -20.02 -3.67 -0.44
CA LEU A 150 -18.68 -3.11 -0.29
C LEU A 150 -17.71 -4.22 0.15
N VAL A 151 -16.41 -3.90 0.25
CA VAL A 151 -15.41 -4.82 0.80
C VAL A 151 -15.82 -5.31 2.20
N ALA A 152 -15.74 -6.61 2.44
CA ALA A 152 -15.94 -7.17 3.78
C ALA A 152 -14.77 -6.75 4.68
N SER A 153 -15.06 -6.53 5.97
CA SER A 153 -14.07 -6.00 6.92
C SER A 153 -13.71 -6.99 8.00
N THR A 154 -12.57 -6.75 8.63
CA THR A 154 -12.31 -7.21 9.99
C THR A 154 -12.87 -6.16 10.97
N ALA A 155 -13.61 -6.60 11.99
CA ALA A 155 -14.22 -5.70 12.96
C ALA A 155 -13.17 -4.79 13.61
N GLN A 156 -13.52 -3.53 13.81
CA GLN A 156 -12.68 -2.45 14.38
C GLN A 156 -11.43 -2.09 13.56
N LEU A 157 -11.27 -2.63 12.35
CA LEU A 157 -10.12 -2.42 11.48
C LEU A 157 -10.48 -1.87 10.11
N ALA A 158 -11.74 -1.50 9.88
CA ALA A 158 -12.19 -0.87 8.65
C ALA A 158 -12.81 0.50 8.92
N THR A 159 -12.75 1.36 7.91
CA THR A 159 -13.28 2.73 7.99
C THR A 159 -14.24 2.99 6.84
N LEU A 160 -15.43 3.47 7.20
CA LEU A 160 -16.42 4.01 6.28
C LEU A 160 -16.25 5.53 6.17
N PHE A 161 -16.35 6.07 4.96
CA PHE A 161 -16.37 7.50 4.71
C PHE A 161 -17.59 7.89 3.88
N PHE A 162 -18.37 8.86 4.34
CA PHE A 162 -19.52 9.39 3.62
C PHE A 162 -19.08 10.41 2.56
N ARG A 163 -19.40 10.14 1.30
CA ARG A 163 -19.10 10.99 0.12
C ARG A 163 -20.22 11.97 -0.21
N SER A 164 -21.44 11.69 0.19
CA SER A 164 -22.60 12.58 -0.01
C SER A 164 -23.50 12.62 1.23
N GLY A 165 -24.61 13.36 1.12
CA GLY A 165 -25.57 13.49 2.19
C GLY A 165 -25.20 14.52 3.25
N ALA A 166 -26.03 14.60 4.28
CA ALA A 166 -25.81 15.49 5.43
C ALA A 166 -24.56 15.11 6.24
N ASN A 167 -24.13 13.86 6.15
CA ASN A 167 -22.95 13.32 6.85
C ASN A 167 -21.68 13.33 5.99
N ARG A 168 -21.69 13.97 4.81
CA ARG A 168 -20.51 14.04 3.92
C ARG A 168 -19.27 14.51 4.67
N GLY A 169 -18.17 13.79 4.52
CA GLY A 169 -16.91 14.06 5.21
C GLY A 169 -16.72 13.29 6.52
N ALA A 170 -17.75 12.60 7.01
CA ALA A 170 -17.65 11.82 8.23
C ALA A 170 -16.93 10.48 8.00
N TYR A 171 -15.97 10.18 8.87
CA TYR A 171 -15.31 8.87 8.98
C TYR A 171 -15.90 8.08 10.14
N ARG A 172 -16.15 6.78 9.96
CA ARG A 172 -16.61 5.87 11.01
C ARG A 172 -15.82 4.57 10.99
N VAL A 173 -15.28 4.18 12.15
CA VAL A 173 -14.66 2.86 12.31
C VAL A 173 -15.78 1.86 12.51
N LEU A 174 -15.75 0.80 11.72
CA LEU A 174 -16.80 -0.22 11.72
C LEU A 174 -16.52 -1.27 12.79
N ASP A 175 -17.54 -1.69 13.52
CA ASP A 175 -17.47 -2.70 14.57
C ASP A 175 -17.88 -4.11 14.08
N ASN A 176 -18.15 -4.25 12.77
CA ASN A 176 -18.65 -5.47 12.15
C ASN A 176 -17.74 -6.01 11.03
N THR A 177 -18.14 -7.16 10.48
CA THR A 177 -17.46 -7.83 9.38
C THR A 177 -18.24 -7.84 8.06
N SER A 178 -19.38 -7.16 8.01
CA SER A 178 -20.34 -7.29 6.91
C SER A 178 -19.94 -6.46 5.68
N ALA A 179 -20.28 -6.98 4.50
CA ALA A 179 -20.12 -6.29 3.22
C ALA A 179 -21.25 -5.28 2.96
N THR A 180 -22.41 -5.42 3.61
CA THR A 180 -23.62 -4.65 3.30
C THR A 180 -24.15 -3.87 4.49
N ALA A 181 -24.22 -4.49 5.67
CA ALA A 181 -24.63 -3.85 6.91
C ALA A 181 -23.42 -3.14 7.53
N GLN A 182 -23.49 -1.83 7.70
CA GLN A 182 -22.43 -1.02 8.28
C GLN A 182 -22.91 -0.52 9.65
N THR A 183 -22.14 -0.77 10.70
CA THR A 183 -22.45 -0.39 12.08
C THR A 183 -21.20 0.19 12.73
N TRP A 184 -21.40 1.14 13.63
CA TRP A 184 -20.35 1.82 14.37
C TRP A 184 -20.89 2.39 15.69
N ASP A 185 -20.01 2.62 16.65
CA ASP A 185 -20.43 3.00 18.00
C ASP A 185 -20.87 4.47 18.14
N THR A 186 -20.17 5.40 17.48
CA THR A 186 -20.37 6.84 17.69
C THR A 186 -21.26 7.44 16.59
N PRO A 187 -22.41 8.05 16.93
CA PRO A 187 -23.36 8.52 15.93
C PRO A 187 -22.75 9.56 14.99
N THR A 188 -23.20 9.57 13.74
CA THR A 188 -22.97 10.66 12.78
C THR A 188 -23.66 11.96 13.22
N TYR A 189 -23.33 13.07 12.57
CA TYR A 189 -23.92 14.38 12.92
C TYR A 189 -25.44 14.42 12.70
N ALA A 190 -25.93 13.74 11.66
CA ALA A 190 -27.34 13.61 11.34
C ALA A 190 -27.70 12.13 11.10
N ALA A 191 -28.99 11.84 11.02
CA ALA A 191 -29.49 10.56 10.53
C ALA A 191 -28.84 10.20 9.18
N VAL A 192 -28.56 8.92 8.98
CA VAL A 192 -28.08 8.43 7.68
C VAL A 192 -29.28 8.21 6.77
N ALA A 193 -29.29 8.86 5.61
CA ALA A 193 -30.44 8.82 4.70
C ALA A 193 -30.25 7.77 3.60
N VAL A 194 -31.36 7.24 3.09
CA VAL A 194 -31.36 6.42 1.87
C VAL A 194 -30.90 7.28 0.70
N GLY A 195 -29.99 6.75 -0.12
CA GLY A 195 -29.38 7.46 -1.25
C GLY A 195 -28.07 8.18 -0.91
N ASP A 196 -27.68 8.29 0.37
CA ASP A 196 -26.34 8.73 0.74
C ASP A 196 -25.30 7.75 0.16
N THR A 197 -24.14 8.26 -0.22
CA THR A 197 -23.05 7.46 -0.79
C THR A 197 -21.87 7.42 0.17
N CYS A 198 -21.22 6.27 0.23
CA CYS A 198 -20.05 6.04 1.06
C CYS A 198 -19.03 5.16 0.36
N VAL A 199 -17.82 5.15 0.90
CA VAL A 199 -16.74 4.23 0.51
C VAL A 199 -16.20 3.58 1.79
N LYS A 200 -15.74 2.34 1.68
CA LYS A 200 -15.22 1.57 2.81
C LYS A 200 -13.81 1.09 2.51
N ALA A 201 -12.85 1.51 3.34
CA ALA A 201 -11.49 0.98 3.33
C ALA A 201 -11.35 -0.13 4.37
N PRO A 202 -10.69 -1.26 4.05
CA PRO A 202 -10.39 -2.33 5.01
C PRO A 202 -9.26 -1.95 5.98
N ILE A 203 -9.12 -0.66 6.29
CA ILE A 203 -8.06 -0.08 7.13
C ILE A 203 -8.70 0.91 8.11
N ARG A 204 -8.14 0.99 9.33
CA ARG A 204 -8.56 1.95 10.36
C ARG A 204 -8.12 3.38 10.00
N TYR A 205 -8.89 4.39 10.41
CA TYR A 205 -8.57 5.80 10.13
C TYR A 205 -7.28 6.29 10.83
N LEU A 206 -6.94 5.69 11.98
CA LEU A 206 -5.80 6.05 12.82
C LEU A 206 -5.40 4.88 13.71
N GLY A 207 -4.10 4.67 13.90
CA GLY A 207 -3.53 3.65 14.79
C GLY A 207 -3.30 2.30 14.11
N PRO A 208 -3.10 1.22 14.88
CA PRO A 208 -2.75 -0.09 14.34
C PRO A 208 -3.84 -0.60 13.39
N ALA A 209 -3.40 -1.06 12.22
CA ALA A 209 -4.24 -1.62 11.19
C ALA A 209 -3.48 -2.71 10.41
N TYR A 210 -4.23 -3.40 9.56
CA TYR A 210 -3.68 -4.38 8.64
C TYR A 210 -3.76 -3.82 7.23
N ALA A 211 -2.78 -4.14 6.40
CA ALA A 211 -2.77 -3.80 4.99
C ALA A 211 -2.11 -4.92 4.21
N ASP A 212 -2.60 -5.17 3.00
CA ASP A 212 -1.91 -5.99 2.03
C ASP A 212 -1.58 -5.14 0.80
N PHE A 213 -0.57 -5.57 0.07
CA PHE A 213 -0.11 -4.89 -1.13
C PHE A 213 -0.38 -5.76 -2.35
N ASP A 214 -0.38 -5.16 -3.53
CA ASP A 214 -0.37 -5.97 -4.74
C ASP A 214 0.92 -6.78 -4.87
N ALA A 215 0.93 -7.75 -5.79
CA ALA A 215 2.09 -8.62 -6.00
C ALA A 215 3.38 -7.83 -6.28
N GLU A 216 3.26 -6.65 -6.91
CA GLU A 216 4.37 -5.75 -7.19
C GLU A 216 4.59 -4.71 -6.08
N SER A 217 3.84 -4.68 -4.98
CA SER A 217 3.97 -3.69 -3.90
C SER A 217 4.04 -2.23 -4.40
N MET A 218 3.15 -1.89 -5.32
CA MET A 218 2.95 -0.57 -5.92
C MET A 218 1.79 0.20 -5.28
N PHE A 219 0.82 -0.52 -4.69
CA PHE A 219 -0.33 0.07 -4.00
C PHE A 219 -0.86 -0.84 -2.89
N ILE A 220 -1.81 -0.34 -2.10
CA ILE A 220 -2.51 -1.11 -1.07
C ILE A 220 -3.82 -1.63 -1.66
N ASP A 221 -4.03 -2.95 -1.61
CA ASP A 221 -5.25 -3.56 -2.15
C ASP A 221 -6.44 -3.38 -1.21
N ALA A 222 -7.26 -2.38 -1.54
CA ALA A 222 -8.45 -2.05 -0.76
C ALA A 222 -9.65 -2.97 -1.03
N ALA A 223 -9.51 -4.00 -1.86
CA ALA A 223 -10.56 -4.98 -2.16
C ALA A 223 -10.50 -6.25 -1.28
N ALA A 224 -9.42 -6.44 -0.51
CA ALA A 224 -9.22 -7.62 0.31
C ALA A 224 -9.77 -7.44 1.74
N THR A 225 -10.25 -8.54 2.33
CA THR A 225 -10.45 -8.63 3.77
C THR A 225 -9.18 -9.14 4.41
N TYR A 226 -8.50 -8.30 5.19
CA TYR A 226 -7.24 -8.62 5.87
C TYR A 226 -7.47 -9.53 7.10
N ALA A 227 -7.86 -10.78 6.83
CA ALA A 227 -8.07 -11.81 7.85
C ALA A 227 -6.99 -12.89 7.82
N THR A 228 -6.39 -13.16 6.65
CA THR A 228 -5.48 -14.30 6.46
C THR A 228 -4.08 -13.86 6.05
N ASN A 229 -3.98 -12.96 5.08
CA ASN A 229 -2.73 -12.44 4.56
C ASN A 229 -2.74 -10.92 4.76
N TYR A 230 -1.75 -10.42 5.52
CA TYR A 230 -1.58 -8.99 5.73
C TYR A 230 -0.23 -8.66 6.35
N HIS A 231 0.20 -7.41 6.17
CA HIS A 231 1.21 -6.73 6.96
C HIS A 231 0.54 -5.91 8.08
N VAL A 232 1.28 -5.69 9.17
CA VAL A 232 0.83 -4.80 10.27
C VAL A 232 1.45 -3.42 10.09
N ILE A 233 0.58 -2.42 10.04
CA ILE A 233 0.95 -1.03 9.85
C ILE A 233 0.33 -0.18 10.97
N ASP A 234 0.91 0.98 11.22
CA ASP A 234 0.28 2.01 12.03
C ASP A 234 -0.14 3.15 11.11
N VAL A 235 -1.45 3.39 11.04
CA VAL A 235 -2.04 4.45 10.23
C VAL A 235 -1.89 5.78 10.96
N ILE A 236 -1.38 6.78 10.24
CA ILE A 236 -1.24 8.15 10.72
C ILE A 236 -2.32 9.05 10.14
N ARG A 237 -2.68 8.82 8.87
CA ARG A 237 -3.75 9.54 8.18
C ARG A 237 -4.38 8.66 7.12
N LEU A 238 -5.70 8.74 7.00
CA LEU A 238 -6.47 8.14 5.92
C LEU A 238 -7.26 9.24 5.19
N ASP A 239 -7.25 9.23 3.87
CA ASP A 239 -8.04 10.16 3.05
C ASP A 239 -8.80 9.38 1.97
N LEU A 240 -10.14 9.40 2.07
CA LEU A 240 -11.06 8.68 1.17
C LEU A 240 -11.94 9.64 0.35
N SER A 241 -11.61 10.93 0.38
CA SER A 241 -12.47 12.00 -0.11
C SER A 241 -12.58 12.07 -1.63
N VAL A 242 -11.53 11.69 -2.35
CA VAL A 242 -11.44 11.79 -3.81
C VAL A 242 -11.44 10.39 -4.43
N PRO A 243 -12.40 10.07 -5.32
CA PRO A 243 -12.40 8.81 -6.06
C PRO A 243 -11.14 8.63 -6.90
N GLY A 244 -10.45 7.49 -6.75
CA GLY A 244 -9.19 7.18 -7.45
C GLY A 244 -7.97 7.92 -6.92
N GLY A 245 -8.14 8.74 -5.88
CA GLY A 245 -7.06 9.45 -5.18
C GLY A 245 -6.97 9.10 -3.70
N GLU A 246 -7.66 8.04 -3.29
CA GLU A 246 -7.67 7.55 -1.91
C GLU A 246 -6.28 7.13 -1.48
N TYR A 247 -5.87 7.54 -0.29
CA TYR A 247 -4.54 7.22 0.20
C TYR A 247 -4.49 7.06 1.71
N VAL A 248 -3.45 6.37 2.16
CA VAL A 248 -3.10 6.23 3.56
C VAL A 248 -1.64 6.61 3.79
N ASP A 249 -1.41 7.40 4.84
CA ASP A 249 -0.10 7.65 5.39
C ASP A 249 0.10 6.68 6.56
N PHE A 250 1.13 5.85 6.50
CA PHE A 250 1.38 4.79 7.46
C PHE A 250 2.87 4.60 7.71
N LYS A 251 3.19 3.93 8.82
CA LYS A 251 4.50 3.33 9.06
C LYS A 251 4.33 1.81 9.21
N PHE A 252 5.34 1.05 8.84
CA PHE A 252 5.37 -0.37 9.19
C PHE A 252 5.51 -0.52 10.70
N ASN A 253 4.77 -1.45 11.29
CA ASN A 253 4.97 -1.77 12.68
C ASN A 253 6.40 -2.29 12.90
N ALA A 254 7.06 -1.89 13.99
CA ALA A 254 8.47 -2.19 14.27
C ALA A 254 8.79 -3.69 14.19
N ASP A 255 7.82 -4.56 14.49
CA ASP A 255 7.96 -6.01 14.38
C ASP A 255 8.33 -6.49 12.97
N HIS A 256 8.02 -5.74 11.91
CA HIS A 256 8.41 -6.08 10.53
C HIS A 256 9.91 -5.95 10.27
N PHE A 257 10.63 -5.23 11.14
CA PHE A 257 12.07 -5.03 11.02
C PHE A 257 12.86 -5.90 12.00
N CYS A 258 12.16 -6.58 12.92
CA CYS A 258 12.77 -7.52 13.84
C CYS A 258 12.96 -8.85 13.11
N LEU A 259 14.20 -9.34 13.07
CA LEU A 259 14.64 -10.58 12.39
C LEU A 259 13.94 -11.87 12.86
N LYS A 260 12.96 -11.77 13.77
CA LYS A 260 12.37 -12.87 14.55
C LYS A 260 10.88 -13.10 14.28
N ARG A 261 10.51 -13.14 13.00
CA ARG A 261 9.31 -13.87 12.56
C ARG A 261 9.60 -15.25 11.95
N ALA A 262 10.83 -15.74 12.04
CA ALA A 262 11.17 -17.15 11.77
C ALA A 262 10.39 -18.12 12.67
#